data_AF-A0A954BTQ4-F1
#
_entry.id   AF-A0A954BTQ4-F1
#
_cell.length_a   1.000
_cell.length_b   1.000
_cell.length_c   1.000
_cell.angle_alpha   90.00
_cell.angle_beta   90.00
_cell.angle_gamma   90.00
#
_symmetry.space_group_name_H-M   'P 1'
#
loop_
_entity.id
_entity.type
_entity.pdbx_description
1 polymer ?
#
loop_
_entity_poly.entity_id
_entity_poly.type
_entity_poly.pdbx_seq_one_letter_code
_entity_poly.pdbx_strand_id
1 'polypeptide(L)'
;MSDSPNEGLRQRLAQVAERYSQSEIARRTGTPRNNVCRYLRGTKMPLEFGVALSEELGINPTWLLRGEGAPWLADAGVHNEKMAGDLLELVEAMNAVARMRLGSLTGKHHLRVLRELNDALLRYEGLREQLNVKTSPIFEELIGQYQQALGGLQLDRSDDLRRALTQLARLNDDAELRTRFDAFRAYHEYILGHASESIDIQRDVLFHSLSRGGVTEQSLDEAYNLAMSLYRLFRHPEACRILKATFDLMPPGLESAPQAIRVEGLLGVLEIDMGDVPQGFARLQRAAAFQPELYLGHSGGFLVRAQLMLGLTTLEAAMSLGTPSLSRNTRIVQWAAWLEDPALLKRVIRECIGTAPHHMPESFVYAGYVRALLQAIEGNPDAARKYVDEDTGSTGADVSRPIVRFAIPASYCRLARVAGDRQRALKFLKEADRHLHEIPPEYTLDVMAAATHYRNALLLISENTRGASLAKIRARAQQFFRESAAKGFGCFMQYVTSHAA
;
A
#
# COMPACT_ATOMS: atom_id res chain seq x y z
N MET A 1 -7.26 12.52 -20.53
CA MET A 1 -7.80 12.77 -21.87
C MET A 1 -7.88 11.41 -22.55
N SER A 2 -9.09 10.92 -22.83
CA SER A 2 -9.30 9.60 -23.41
C SER A 2 -9.05 9.65 -24.91
N ASP A 3 -7.87 9.22 -25.36
CA ASP A 3 -7.64 9.00 -26.78
C ASP A 3 -8.60 7.91 -27.28
N SER A 4 -9.46 8.28 -28.23
CA SER A 4 -10.35 7.33 -28.89
C SER A 4 -9.48 6.24 -29.55
N PRO A 5 -9.82 4.94 -29.43
CA PRO A 5 -9.08 3.83 -30.07
C PRO A 5 -8.84 4.03 -31.58
N ASN A 6 -9.67 4.83 -32.24
CA ASN A 6 -9.54 5.17 -33.66
C ASN A 6 -8.41 6.15 -33.97
N GLU A 7 -7.97 6.96 -33.02
CA GLU A 7 -6.94 7.99 -33.22
C GLU A 7 -5.55 7.36 -33.38
N GLY A 8 -5.23 6.35 -32.57
CA GLY A 8 -3.97 5.61 -32.67
C GLY A 8 -3.84 4.82 -33.98
N LEU A 9 -4.93 4.19 -34.45
CA LEU A 9 -4.95 3.50 -35.74
C LEU A 9 -4.74 4.48 -36.90
N ARG A 10 -5.35 5.67 -36.82
CA ARG A 10 -5.20 6.73 -37.83
C ARG A 10 -3.75 7.20 -37.97
N GLN A 11 -3.05 7.41 -36.85
CA GLN A 11 -1.65 7.81 -36.86
C GLN A 11 -0.74 6.73 -37.47
N ARG A 12 -0.98 5.45 -37.18
CA ARG A 12 -0.20 4.35 -37.77
C ARG A 12 -0.45 4.18 -39.27
N LEU A 13 -1.70 4.35 -39.70
CA LEU A 13 -2.04 4.38 -41.13
C LEU A 13 -1.39 5.58 -41.85
N ALA A 14 -1.25 6.73 -41.19
CA ALA A 14 -0.52 7.86 -41.75
C ALA A 14 0.98 7.53 -41.96
N GLN A 15 1.61 6.82 -41.01
CA GLN A 15 3.01 6.37 -41.15
C GLN A 15 3.18 5.37 -42.32
N VAL A 16 2.19 4.51 -42.56
CA VAL A 16 2.19 3.65 -43.76
C VAL A 16 2.14 4.48 -45.05
N ALA A 17 1.36 5.56 -45.05
CA ALA A 17 1.21 6.46 -46.20
C ALA A 17 2.43 7.38 -46.46
N GLU A 18 3.37 7.47 -45.51
CA GLU A 18 4.67 8.13 -45.70
C GLU A 18 5.61 7.28 -46.57
N ARG A 19 5.50 5.94 -46.47
CA ARG A 19 6.34 5.00 -47.21
C ARG A 19 5.74 4.57 -48.55
N TYR A 20 4.41 4.48 -48.63
CA TYR A 20 3.70 4.06 -49.83
C TYR A 20 2.67 5.10 -50.26
N SER A 21 2.69 5.48 -51.54
CA SER A 21 1.69 6.40 -52.08
C SER A 21 0.29 5.77 -52.05
N GLN A 22 -0.77 6.58 -51.94
CA GLN A 22 -2.15 6.05 -51.91
C GLN A 22 -2.51 5.24 -53.17
N SER A 23 -1.97 5.62 -54.33
CA SER A 23 -2.13 4.87 -55.57
C SER A 23 -1.44 3.51 -55.52
N GLU A 24 -0.30 3.44 -54.84
CA GLU A 24 0.45 2.20 -54.66
C GLU A 24 -0.22 1.26 -53.67
N ILE A 25 -0.68 1.79 -52.53
CA ILE A 25 -1.48 1.03 -51.57
C ILE A 25 -2.72 0.46 -52.27
N ALA A 26 -3.44 1.29 -53.03
CA ALA A 26 -4.64 0.86 -53.77
C ALA A 26 -4.35 -0.26 -54.79
N ARG A 27 -3.26 -0.12 -55.54
CA ARG A 27 -2.85 -1.11 -56.55
C ARG A 27 -2.47 -2.45 -55.91
N ARG A 28 -1.68 -2.43 -54.83
CA ARG A 28 -1.16 -3.66 -54.19
C ARG A 28 -2.21 -4.37 -53.36
N THR A 29 -3.04 -3.63 -52.63
CA THR A 29 -4.10 -4.22 -51.79
C THR A 29 -5.41 -4.53 -52.54
N GLY A 30 -5.47 -4.27 -53.85
CA GLY A 30 -6.70 -4.43 -54.65
C GLY A 30 -7.86 -3.50 -54.23
N THR A 31 -7.61 -2.54 -53.33
CA THR A 31 -8.64 -1.67 -52.77
C THR A 31 -8.76 -0.38 -53.57
N PRO A 32 -9.97 0.07 -53.97
CA PRO A 32 -10.13 1.31 -54.73
C PRO A 32 -9.50 2.51 -54.03
N ARG A 33 -8.76 3.35 -54.78
CA ARG A 33 -8.02 4.50 -54.25
C ARG A 33 -8.88 5.45 -53.40
N ASN A 34 -10.15 5.63 -53.77
CA ASN A 34 -11.10 6.43 -53.00
C ASN A 34 -11.37 5.83 -51.60
N ASN A 35 -11.42 4.51 -51.48
CA ASN A 35 -11.62 3.82 -50.20
C ASN A 35 -10.34 3.87 -49.34
N VAL A 36 -9.16 3.68 -49.95
CA VAL A 36 -7.88 3.88 -49.26
C VAL A 36 -7.79 5.29 -48.67
N CYS A 37 -8.14 6.32 -49.45
CA CYS A 37 -8.15 7.70 -48.99
C CYS A 37 -9.10 7.92 -47.80
N ARG A 38 -10.27 7.27 -47.81
CA ARG A 38 -11.22 7.33 -46.68
C ARG A 38 -10.67 6.66 -45.42
N TYR A 39 -10.08 5.47 -45.55
CA TYR A 39 -9.52 4.72 -44.40
C TYR A 39 -8.36 5.48 -43.75
N LEU A 40 -7.45 6.05 -44.54
CA LEU A 40 -6.35 6.88 -44.03
C LEU A 40 -6.85 8.14 -43.28
N ARG A 41 -8.03 8.66 -43.63
CA ARG A 41 -8.66 9.81 -42.97
C ARG A 41 -9.47 9.44 -41.73
N GLY A 42 -9.45 8.17 -41.31
CA GLY A 42 -10.04 7.72 -40.06
C GLY A 42 -11.48 7.18 -40.17
N THR A 43 -11.97 6.88 -41.37
CA THR A 43 -13.20 6.07 -41.48
C THR A 43 -12.90 4.62 -41.08
N LYS A 44 -13.88 3.94 -40.46
CA LYS A 44 -13.74 2.54 -40.01
C LYS A 44 -13.14 1.66 -41.10
N MET A 45 -11.99 1.08 -40.80
CA MET A 45 -11.22 0.23 -41.70
C MET A 45 -11.82 -1.19 -41.73
N PRO A 46 -12.16 -1.73 -42.91
CA PRO A 46 -12.53 -3.14 -43.04
C PRO A 46 -11.35 -4.06 -42.72
N LEU A 47 -11.65 -5.23 -42.18
CA LEU A 47 -10.63 -6.21 -41.77
C LEU A 47 -9.83 -6.70 -42.98
N GLU A 48 -10.52 -6.90 -44.10
CA GLU A 48 -9.95 -7.37 -45.36
C GLU A 48 -8.86 -6.42 -45.88
N PHE A 49 -9.03 -5.11 -45.65
CA PHE A 49 -8.01 -4.13 -46.00
C PHE A 49 -6.80 -4.20 -45.07
N GLY A 50 -7.01 -4.44 -43.76
CA GLY A 50 -5.92 -4.65 -42.80
C GLY A 50 -5.08 -5.89 -43.10
N VAL A 51 -5.74 -6.98 -43.53
CA VAL A 51 -5.07 -8.22 -43.97
C VAL A 51 -4.26 -7.95 -45.24
N ALA A 52 -4.86 -7.32 -46.25
CA ALA A 52 -4.16 -6.99 -47.49
C ALA A 52 -2.96 -6.06 -47.26
N LEU A 53 -3.02 -5.13 -46.31
CA LEU A 53 -1.88 -4.30 -45.90
C LEU A 53 -0.74 -5.15 -45.32
N SER A 54 -1.07 -6.17 -44.53
CA SER A 54 -0.06 -7.05 -43.92
C SER A 54 0.60 -7.96 -44.96
N GLU A 55 -0.20 -8.64 -45.78
CA GLU A 55 0.28 -9.59 -46.79
C GLU A 55 1.05 -8.91 -47.92
N GLU A 56 0.51 -7.81 -48.46
CA GLU A 56 1.07 -7.20 -49.66
C GLU A 56 2.16 -6.18 -49.33
N LEU A 57 2.03 -5.43 -48.23
CA LEU A 57 3.00 -4.40 -47.86
C LEU A 57 3.94 -4.82 -46.73
N GLY A 58 3.83 -6.05 -46.24
CA GLY A 58 4.67 -6.57 -45.16
C GLY A 58 4.49 -5.81 -43.84
N ILE A 59 3.30 -5.27 -43.60
CA ILE A 59 3.00 -4.48 -42.39
C ILE A 59 2.69 -5.43 -41.25
N ASN A 60 3.29 -5.18 -40.08
CA ASN A 60 3.02 -5.96 -38.88
C ASN A 60 1.58 -5.69 -38.39
N PRO A 61 0.68 -6.70 -38.35
CA PRO A 61 -0.72 -6.51 -38.01
C PRO A 61 -0.91 -6.17 -36.53
N THR A 62 -0.04 -6.66 -35.64
CA THR A 62 -0.04 -6.34 -34.21
C THR A 62 0.31 -4.88 -33.98
N TRP A 63 1.32 -4.36 -34.70
CA TRP A 63 1.65 -2.94 -34.67
C TRP A 63 0.50 -2.10 -35.25
N LEU A 64 -0.04 -2.47 -36.42
CA LEU A 64 -1.11 -1.69 -37.07
C LEU A 64 -2.35 -1.55 -36.17
N LEU A 65 -2.79 -2.65 -35.54
CA LEU A 65 -4.02 -2.66 -34.75
C LEU A 65 -3.83 -2.19 -33.31
N ARG A 66 -2.70 -2.53 -32.67
CA ARG A 66 -2.48 -2.29 -31.23
C ARG A 66 -1.34 -1.33 -30.91
N GLY A 67 -0.49 -1.00 -31.88
CA GLY A 67 0.69 -0.15 -31.69
C GLY A 67 1.88 -0.85 -31.06
N GLU A 68 1.86 -2.19 -30.96
CA GLU A 68 2.89 -2.99 -30.31
C GLU A 68 3.85 -3.61 -31.35
N GLY A 69 5.17 -3.46 -31.13
CA GLY A 69 6.21 -4.01 -32.01
C GLY A 69 6.65 -3.06 -33.13
N ALA A 70 7.53 -3.54 -34.01
CA ALA A 70 8.03 -2.77 -35.16
C ALA A 70 6.98 -2.73 -36.30
N PRO A 71 6.91 -1.66 -37.10
CA PRO A 71 5.89 -1.49 -38.14
C PRO A 71 5.94 -2.52 -39.27
N TRP A 72 7.11 -3.09 -39.53
CA TRP A 72 7.38 -3.94 -40.68
C TRP A 72 7.70 -5.36 -40.22
N LEU A 73 7.13 -6.35 -40.89
CA LEU A 73 7.36 -7.77 -40.59
C LEU A 73 8.83 -8.16 -40.76
N ALA A 74 9.56 -7.51 -41.67
CA ALA A 74 10.99 -7.73 -41.88
C ALA A 74 11.87 -7.42 -40.64
N ASP A 75 11.36 -6.62 -39.70
CA ASP A 75 12.07 -6.26 -38.46
C ASP A 75 11.68 -7.16 -37.26
N ALA A 76 10.69 -8.06 -37.44
CA ALA A 76 10.30 -9.04 -36.44
C ALA A 76 11.09 -10.34 -36.70
N GLY A 77 11.89 -10.79 -35.72
CA GLY A 77 12.72 -11.99 -35.88
C GLY A 77 11.92 -13.23 -36.32
N VAL A 78 12.51 -14.02 -37.23
CA VAL A 78 11.98 -15.20 -37.95
C VAL A 78 11.34 -16.29 -37.06
N HIS A 79 11.56 -16.26 -35.74
CA HIS A 79 10.94 -17.21 -34.79
C HIS A 79 9.53 -16.80 -34.32
N ASN A 80 9.14 -15.52 -34.47
CA ASN A 80 7.82 -15.01 -34.06
C ASN A 80 6.74 -15.14 -35.16
N GLU A 81 7.13 -15.33 -36.42
CA GLU A 81 6.20 -15.40 -37.57
C GLU A 81 5.30 -16.63 -37.53
N LYS A 82 5.86 -17.79 -37.14
CA LYS A 82 5.08 -19.04 -37.04
C LYS A 82 4.04 -18.97 -35.91
N MET A 83 4.46 -18.43 -34.76
CA MET A 83 3.59 -18.29 -33.59
C MET A 83 2.50 -17.23 -33.80
N ALA A 84 2.80 -16.15 -34.54
CA ALA A 84 1.83 -15.14 -34.94
C ALA A 84 0.81 -15.70 -35.95
N GLY A 85 1.25 -16.55 -36.89
CA GLY A 85 0.39 -17.26 -37.83
C GLY A 85 -0.58 -18.21 -37.13
N ASP A 86 -0.09 -18.99 -36.16
CA ASP A 86 -0.92 -19.94 -35.40
C ASP A 86 -1.98 -19.22 -34.53
N LEU A 87 -1.68 -18.03 -34.00
CA LEU A 87 -2.64 -17.20 -33.25
C LEU A 87 -3.71 -16.55 -34.13
N LEU A 88 -3.37 -16.19 -35.37
CA LEU A 88 -4.31 -15.64 -36.35
C LEU A 88 -5.32 -16.70 -36.79
N GLU A 89 -4.85 -17.92 -37.06
CA GLU A 89 -5.71 -19.05 -37.46
C GLU A 89 -6.76 -19.40 -36.38
N LEU A 90 -6.40 -19.29 -35.10
CA LEU A 90 -7.30 -19.50 -33.97
C LEU A 90 -8.40 -18.43 -33.87
N VAL A 91 -8.04 -17.15 -34.04
CA VAL A 91 -9.01 -16.03 -33.97
C VAL A 91 -10.00 -16.09 -35.15
N GLU A 92 -9.56 -16.55 -36.31
CA GLU A 92 -10.44 -16.78 -37.47
C GLU A 92 -11.42 -17.93 -37.21
N ALA A 93 -10.95 -19.04 -36.63
CA ALA A 93 -11.80 -20.18 -36.26
C ALA A 93 -12.84 -19.81 -35.19
N MET A 94 -12.46 -19.04 -34.16
CA MET A 94 -13.39 -18.57 -33.12
C MET A 94 -14.45 -17.59 -33.66
N ASN A 95 -14.06 -16.68 -34.55
CA ASN A 95 -14.99 -15.75 -35.20
C ASN A 95 -15.94 -16.42 -36.19
N ALA A 96 -15.56 -17.55 -36.79
CA ALA A 96 -16.46 -18.36 -37.61
C ALA A 96 -17.57 -18.99 -36.75
N VAL A 97 -17.26 -19.42 -35.53
CA VAL A 97 -18.22 -20.06 -34.62
C VAL A 97 -19.11 -19.07 -33.88
N ALA A 98 -18.62 -17.89 -33.49
CA ALA A 98 -19.46 -16.82 -32.92
C ALA A 98 -20.57 -16.35 -33.89
N ARG A 99 -20.38 -16.55 -35.20
CA ARG A 99 -21.37 -16.24 -36.25
C ARG A 99 -22.40 -17.35 -36.48
N MET A 100 -22.20 -18.55 -35.95
CA MET A 100 -23.15 -19.66 -36.06
C MET A 100 -24.20 -19.58 -34.93
N ARG A 101 -25.44 -19.23 -35.27
CA ARG A 101 -26.57 -19.31 -34.33
C ARG A 101 -26.80 -20.78 -33.93
N LEU A 102 -26.56 -21.10 -32.64
CA LEU A 102 -26.69 -22.41 -31.99
C LEU A 102 -28.04 -23.14 -32.17
N GLY A 103 -29.04 -22.52 -32.80
CA GLY A 103 -30.42 -23.03 -32.91
C GLY A 103 -30.70 -24.02 -34.06
N SER A 104 -29.72 -24.47 -34.85
CA SER A 104 -29.95 -25.47 -35.91
C SER A 104 -28.79 -26.47 -36.08
N LEU A 105 -28.40 -27.12 -34.98
CA LEU A 105 -27.34 -28.13 -34.99
C LEU A 105 -27.88 -29.52 -35.36
N THR A 106 -28.13 -29.80 -36.64
CA THR A 106 -28.50 -31.16 -37.10
C THR A 106 -27.80 -31.64 -38.39
N GLY A 107 -26.91 -30.86 -38.99
CA GLY A 107 -26.27 -31.20 -40.28
C GLY A 107 -24.81 -31.69 -40.18
N LYS A 108 -24.40 -32.60 -41.10
CA LYS A 108 -23.02 -33.11 -41.25
C LYS A 108 -21.95 -32.01 -41.40
N HIS A 109 -22.31 -30.86 -41.96
CA HIS A 109 -21.42 -29.69 -42.07
C HIS A 109 -21.06 -29.11 -40.69
N HIS A 110 -21.98 -29.14 -39.72
CA HIS A 110 -21.75 -28.56 -38.40
C HIS A 110 -20.82 -29.46 -37.56
N LEU A 111 -20.92 -30.78 -37.74
CA LEU A 111 -19.97 -31.73 -37.15
C LEU A 111 -18.54 -31.52 -37.68
N ARG A 112 -18.39 -31.14 -38.96
CA ARG A 112 -17.08 -30.81 -39.54
C ARG A 112 -16.49 -29.54 -38.92
N VAL A 113 -17.27 -28.46 -38.81
CA VAL A 113 -16.82 -27.21 -38.19
C VAL A 113 -16.49 -27.39 -36.71
N LEU A 114 -17.28 -28.17 -35.97
CA LEU A 114 -16.98 -28.50 -34.57
C LEU A 114 -15.68 -29.33 -34.44
N ARG A 115 -15.42 -30.23 -35.38
CA ARG A 115 -14.15 -30.97 -35.42
C ARG A 115 -12.97 -30.05 -35.74
N GLU A 116 -13.09 -29.18 -36.73
CA GLU A 116 -12.04 -28.21 -37.08
C GLU A 116 -11.74 -27.24 -35.92
N LEU A 117 -12.78 -26.81 -35.18
CA LEU A 117 -12.60 -26.01 -33.97
C LEU A 117 -11.94 -26.81 -32.83
N ASN A 118 -12.36 -28.05 -32.62
CA ASN A 118 -11.72 -28.92 -31.63
C ASN A 118 -10.24 -29.15 -31.96
N ASP A 119 -9.90 -29.38 -33.23
CA ASP A 119 -8.52 -29.53 -33.68
C ASP A 119 -7.71 -28.23 -33.52
N ALA A 120 -8.32 -27.06 -33.76
CA ALA A 120 -7.69 -25.76 -33.53
C ALA A 120 -7.46 -25.48 -32.04
N LEU A 121 -8.42 -25.83 -31.17
CA LEU A 121 -8.28 -25.74 -29.72
C LEU A 121 -7.15 -26.65 -29.22
N LEU A 122 -7.09 -27.90 -29.69
CA LEU A 122 -6.00 -28.82 -29.34
C LEU A 122 -4.63 -28.30 -29.79
N ARG A 123 -4.53 -27.70 -30.98
CA ARG A 123 -3.28 -27.04 -31.43
C ARG A 123 -2.90 -25.87 -30.54
N TYR A 124 -3.87 -25.03 -30.17
CA TYR A 124 -3.65 -23.91 -29.27
C TYR A 124 -3.21 -24.37 -27.87
N GLU A 125 -3.87 -25.37 -27.30
CA GLU A 125 -3.48 -25.98 -26.03
C GLU A 125 -2.04 -26.53 -26.09
N GLY A 126 -1.69 -27.25 -27.17
CA GLY A 126 -0.33 -27.75 -27.38
C GLY A 126 0.72 -26.64 -27.52
N LEU A 127 0.40 -25.55 -28.21
CA LEU A 127 1.29 -24.37 -28.31
C LEU A 127 1.44 -23.67 -26.96
N ARG A 128 0.34 -23.56 -26.20
CA ARG A 128 0.31 -22.97 -24.86
C ARG A 128 1.17 -23.78 -23.88
N GLU A 129 1.07 -25.10 -23.91
CA GLU A 129 1.93 -26.00 -23.13
C GLU A 129 3.42 -25.83 -23.51
N GLN A 130 3.75 -25.82 -24.80
CA GLN A 130 5.13 -25.61 -25.25
C GLN A 130 5.67 -24.24 -24.86
N LEU A 131 4.85 -23.20 -24.92
CA LEU A 131 5.21 -21.86 -24.49
C LEU A 131 5.45 -21.84 -22.98
N ASN A 132 4.59 -22.48 -22.18
CA ASN A 132 4.76 -22.61 -20.74
C ASN A 132 6.05 -23.34 -20.37
N VAL A 133 6.37 -24.46 -21.03
CA VAL A 133 7.62 -25.22 -20.79
C VAL A 133 8.86 -24.34 -21.02
N LYS A 134 8.85 -23.47 -22.04
CA LYS A 134 9.98 -22.59 -22.34
C LYS A 134 10.05 -21.35 -21.46
N THR A 135 8.89 -20.77 -21.12
CA THR A 135 8.82 -19.50 -20.40
C THR A 135 8.90 -19.66 -18.88
N SER A 136 8.46 -20.79 -18.31
CA SER A 136 8.43 -20.97 -16.85
C SER A 136 9.81 -20.87 -16.19
N PRO A 137 10.89 -21.49 -16.71
CA PRO A 137 12.22 -21.37 -16.11
C PRO A 137 12.75 -19.93 -16.15
N ILE A 138 12.49 -19.21 -17.25
CA ILE A 138 12.87 -17.79 -17.39
C ILE A 138 12.08 -16.94 -16.39
N PHE A 139 10.80 -17.25 -16.21
CA PHE A 139 9.93 -16.53 -15.29
C PHE A 139 10.38 -16.71 -13.85
N GLU A 140 10.68 -17.94 -13.46
CA GLU A 140 11.22 -18.24 -12.14
C GLU A 140 12.58 -17.54 -11.89
N GLU A 141 13.49 -17.58 -12.87
CA GLU A 141 14.78 -16.90 -12.76
C GLU A 141 14.61 -15.39 -12.57
N LEU A 142 13.78 -14.75 -13.40
CA LEU A 142 13.54 -13.31 -13.31
C LEU A 142 12.82 -12.93 -12.01
N ILE A 143 11.92 -13.77 -11.49
CA ILE A 143 11.31 -13.58 -10.15
C ILE A 143 12.41 -13.60 -9.08
N GLY A 144 13.35 -14.55 -9.15
CA GLY A 144 14.48 -14.62 -8.22
C GLY A 144 15.37 -13.37 -8.28
N GLN A 145 15.68 -12.89 -9.49
CA GLN A 145 16.44 -11.64 -9.67
C GLN A 145 15.67 -10.42 -9.13
N TYR A 146 14.35 -10.40 -9.32
CA TYR A 146 13.50 -9.31 -8.84
C TYR A 146 13.44 -9.28 -7.30
N GLN A 147 13.28 -10.44 -6.67
CA GLN A 147 13.35 -10.58 -5.21
C GLN A 147 14.69 -10.07 -4.66
N GLN A 148 15.81 -10.43 -5.29
CA GLN A 148 17.14 -9.97 -4.88
C GLN A 148 17.29 -8.46 -5.04
N ALA A 149 16.82 -7.89 -6.16
CA ALA A 149 16.85 -6.45 -6.40
C ALA A 149 16.04 -5.67 -5.35
N LEU A 150 14.85 -6.17 -5.00
CA LEU A 150 14.01 -5.61 -3.92
C LEU A 150 14.69 -5.72 -2.55
N GLY A 151 15.29 -6.87 -2.23
CA GLY A 151 16.02 -7.08 -0.98
C GLY A 151 17.25 -6.17 -0.84
N GLY A 152 17.89 -5.84 -1.96
CA GLY A 152 19.00 -4.88 -2.03
C GLY A 152 18.58 -3.41 -2.20
N LEU A 153 17.28 -3.11 -2.17
CA LEU A 153 16.71 -1.78 -2.42
C LEU A 153 17.18 -1.13 -3.74
N GLN A 154 17.46 -1.94 -4.77
CA GLN A 154 17.84 -1.50 -6.11
C GLN A 154 16.58 -1.13 -6.91
N LEU A 155 15.96 0.03 -6.59
CA LEU A 155 14.63 0.38 -7.09
C LEU A 155 14.55 0.51 -8.62
N ASP A 156 15.55 1.12 -9.27
CA ASP A 156 15.57 1.27 -10.72
C ASP A 156 15.58 -0.11 -11.42
N ARG A 157 16.47 -0.99 -10.98
CA ARG A 157 16.55 -2.38 -11.48
C ARG A 157 15.27 -3.15 -11.19
N SER A 158 14.67 -2.94 -10.03
CA SER A 158 13.42 -3.57 -9.62
C SER A 158 12.27 -3.15 -10.56
N ASP A 159 12.23 -1.89 -11.00
CA ASP A 159 11.21 -1.44 -11.94
C ASP A 159 11.37 -2.02 -13.33
N ASP A 160 12.61 -2.11 -13.85
CA ASP A 160 12.88 -2.77 -15.13
C ASP A 160 12.49 -4.25 -15.11
N LEU A 161 12.85 -4.97 -14.03
CA LEU A 161 12.46 -6.37 -13.84
C LEU A 161 10.93 -6.54 -13.73
N ARG A 162 10.25 -5.65 -13.01
CA ARG A 162 8.78 -5.66 -12.90
C ARG A 162 8.12 -5.53 -14.27
N ARG A 163 8.60 -4.63 -15.13
CA ARG A 163 8.07 -4.46 -16.50
C ARG A 163 8.27 -5.72 -17.35
N ALA A 164 9.46 -6.33 -17.28
CA ALA A 164 9.76 -7.57 -18.00
C ALA A 164 8.87 -8.73 -17.51
N LEU A 165 8.76 -8.93 -16.19
CA LEU A 165 7.91 -9.93 -15.56
C LEU A 165 6.43 -9.74 -15.90
N THR A 166 5.95 -8.50 -16.02
CA THR A 166 4.57 -8.20 -16.44
C THR A 166 4.29 -8.69 -17.86
N GLN A 167 5.26 -8.60 -18.78
CA GLN A 167 5.10 -9.15 -20.12
C GLN A 167 5.14 -10.68 -20.11
N LEU A 168 6.06 -11.26 -19.33
CA LEU A 168 6.21 -12.70 -19.25
C LEU A 168 5.01 -13.39 -18.60
N ALA A 169 4.41 -12.77 -17.57
CA ALA A 169 3.20 -13.24 -16.92
C ALA A 169 2.00 -13.34 -17.89
N ARG A 170 1.96 -12.56 -18.98
CA ARG A 170 0.91 -12.66 -20.01
C ARG A 170 1.08 -13.89 -20.91
N LEU A 171 2.31 -14.40 -21.02
CA LEU A 171 2.69 -15.50 -21.92
C LEU A 171 2.77 -16.84 -21.18
N ASN A 172 2.77 -16.82 -19.86
CA ASN A 172 2.95 -17.99 -19.01
C ASN A 172 1.72 -18.20 -18.12
N ASP A 173 1.12 -19.38 -18.10
CA ASP A 173 -0.10 -19.69 -17.35
C ASP A 173 0.12 -20.38 -16.00
N ASP A 174 1.37 -20.46 -15.56
CA ASP A 174 1.68 -20.99 -14.24
C ASP A 174 1.11 -20.07 -13.16
N ALA A 175 0.03 -20.52 -12.53
CA ALA A 175 -0.67 -19.77 -11.49
C ALA A 175 0.19 -19.54 -10.26
N GLU A 176 1.13 -20.44 -9.93
CA GLU A 176 2.01 -20.30 -8.78
C GLU A 176 3.09 -19.24 -9.02
N LEU A 177 3.73 -19.27 -10.19
CA LEU A 177 4.69 -18.24 -10.56
C LEU A 177 4.03 -16.87 -10.65
N ARG A 178 2.80 -16.79 -11.19
CA ARG A 178 2.01 -15.54 -11.19
C ARG A 178 1.71 -15.03 -9.78
N THR A 179 1.25 -15.89 -8.86
CA THR A 179 1.01 -15.49 -7.46
C THR A 179 2.30 -15.02 -6.78
N ARG A 180 3.43 -15.70 -6.99
CA ARG A 180 4.75 -15.27 -6.46
C ARG A 180 5.16 -13.91 -7.02
N PHE A 181 4.97 -13.69 -8.32
CA PHE A 181 5.23 -12.40 -8.95
C PHE A 181 4.35 -11.30 -8.37
N ASP A 182 3.04 -11.54 -8.21
CA ASP A 182 2.10 -10.58 -7.63
C ASP A 182 2.46 -10.22 -6.18
N ALA A 183 2.92 -11.19 -5.38
CA ALA A 183 3.40 -10.94 -4.02
C ALA A 183 4.61 -9.97 -4.00
N PHE A 184 5.61 -10.19 -4.86
CA PHE A 184 6.75 -9.27 -4.98
C PHE A 184 6.37 -7.92 -5.57
N ARG A 185 5.42 -7.89 -6.52
CA ARG A 185 4.89 -6.64 -7.08
C ARG A 185 4.22 -5.82 -5.98
N ALA A 186 3.40 -6.44 -5.12
CA ALA A 186 2.78 -5.74 -4.01
C ALA A 186 3.82 -5.18 -3.04
N TYR A 187 4.85 -5.96 -2.70
CA TYR A 187 5.95 -5.47 -1.85
C TYR A 187 6.69 -4.29 -2.49
N HIS A 188 6.87 -4.29 -3.80
CA HIS A 188 7.48 -3.17 -4.52
C HIS A 188 6.61 -1.89 -4.44
N GLU A 189 5.31 -1.99 -4.69
CA GLU A 189 4.38 -0.86 -4.53
C GLU A 189 4.40 -0.33 -3.08
N TYR A 190 4.48 -1.21 -2.09
CA TYR A 190 4.64 -0.84 -0.68
C TYR A 190 5.93 -0.04 -0.40
N ILE A 191 7.07 -0.46 -0.97
CA ILE A 191 8.35 0.26 -0.83
C ILE A 191 8.28 1.65 -1.47
N LEU A 192 7.65 1.75 -2.64
CA LEU A 192 7.44 3.03 -3.35
C LEU A 192 6.43 3.95 -2.64
N GLY A 193 5.68 3.44 -1.66
CA GLY A 193 4.69 4.21 -0.91
C GLY A 193 3.29 4.19 -1.54
N HIS A 194 3.08 3.41 -2.61
CA HIS A 194 1.79 3.16 -3.25
C HIS A 194 0.99 2.11 -2.45
N ALA A 195 0.62 2.48 -1.23
CA ALA A 195 0.04 1.55 -0.26
C ALA A 195 -1.34 1.02 -0.69
N SER A 196 -2.15 1.80 -1.41
CA SER A 196 -3.48 1.37 -1.88
C SER A 196 -3.34 0.25 -2.92
N GLU A 197 -2.47 0.46 -3.90
CA GLU A 197 -2.16 -0.51 -4.95
C GLU A 197 -1.56 -1.78 -4.36
N SER A 198 -0.64 -1.65 -3.39
CA SER A 198 -0.10 -2.78 -2.65
C SER A 198 -1.19 -3.59 -1.94
N ILE A 199 -2.17 -2.94 -1.31
CA ILE A 199 -3.25 -3.61 -0.58
C ILE A 199 -4.15 -4.40 -1.53
N ASP A 200 -4.53 -3.81 -2.67
CA ASP A 200 -5.40 -4.47 -3.63
C ASP A 200 -4.74 -5.75 -4.17
N ILE A 201 -3.45 -5.67 -4.54
CA ILE A 201 -2.71 -6.86 -4.98
C ILE A 201 -2.55 -7.88 -3.85
N GLN A 202 -2.21 -7.45 -2.62
CA GLN A 202 -2.05 -8.36 -1.47
C GLN A 202 -3.35 -9.07 -1.07
N ARG A 203 -4.51 -8.43 -1.24
CA ARG A 203 -5.81 -9.09 -1.02
C ARG A 203 -6.01 -10.24 -1.99
N ASP A 204 -5.72 -10.01 -3.26
CA ASP A 204 -5.83 -11.05 -4.29
C ASP A 204 -4.86 -12.19 -3.98
N VAL A 205 -3.59 -11.88 -3.67
CA VAL A 205 -2.57 -12.89 -3.31
C VAL A 205 -3.00 -13.73 -2.10
N LEU A 206 -3.45 -13.08 -1.01
CA LEU A 206 -3.92 -13.78 0.19
C LEU A 206 -5.15 -14.66 -0.12
N PHE A 207 -6.12 -14.13 -0.87
CA PHE A 207 -7.31 -14.90 -1.25
C PHE A 207 -6.95 -16.16 -2.05
N HIS A 208 -6.04 -16.03 -3.03
CA HIS A 208 -5.53 -17.18 -3.78
C HIS A 208 -4.80 -18.17 -2.88
N SER A 209 -3.98 -17.70 -1.93
CA SER A 209 -3.29 -18.56 -0.97
C SER A 209 -4.27 -19.38 -0.12
N LEU A 210 -5.30 -18.73 0.43
CA LEU A 210 -6.31 -19.39 1.27
C LEU A 210 -7.20 -20.38 0.49
N SER A 211 -7.43 -20.14 -0.81
CA SER A 211 -8.26 -21.00 -1.66
C SER A 211 -7.69 -22.41 -1.89
N ARG A 212 -6.40 -22.63 -1.58
CA ARG A 212 -5.67 -23.89 -1.85
C ARG A 212 -5.80 -24.96 -0.76
N GLY A 213 -6.66 -24.77 0.24
CA GLY A 213 -6.96 -25.82 1.23
C GLY A 213 -6.67 -25.45 2.68
N GLY A 214 -6.73 -24.16 3.04
CA GLY A 214 -6.59 -23.69 4.42
C GLY A 214 -5.39 -22.76 4.63
N VAL A 215 -5.14 -22.40 5.88
CA VAL A 215 -4.02 -21.54 6.27
C VAL A 215 -2.72 -22.34 6.24
N THR A 216 -1.74 -21.86 5.49
CA THR A 216 -0.38 -22.40 5.39
C THR A 216 0.65 -21.40 5.92
N GLU A 217 1.92 -21.78 6.03
CA GLU A 217 3.02 -20.83 6.33
C GLU A 217 3.05 -19.66 5.35
N GLN A 218 2.85 -19.93 4.06
CA GLN A 218 2.77 -18.87 3.04
C GLN A 218 1.58 -17.95 3.30
N SER A 219 0.40 -18.50 3.63
CA SER A 219 -0.78 -17.69 3.93
C SER A 219 -0.55 -16.75 5.13
N LEU A 220 0.22 -17.19 6.14
CA LEU A 220 0.61 -16.35 7.28
C LEU A 220 1.52 -15.19 6.87
N ASP A 221 2.50 -15.44 6.01
CA ASP A 221 3.35 -14.37 5.47
C ASP A 221 2.54 -13.37 4.62
N GLU A 222 1.62 -13.83 3.79
CA GLU A 222 0.76 -12.95 2.99
C GLU A 222 -0.21 -12.13 3.87
N ALA A 223 -0.79 -12.75 4.90
CA ALA A 223 -1.63 -12.05 5.87
C ALA A 223 -0.84 -10.99 6.65
N TYR A 224 0.41 -11.30 7.05
CA TYR A 224 1.31 -10.36 7.69
C TYR A 224 1.61 -9.17 6.77
N ASN A 225 1.97 -9.43 5.51
CA ASN A 225 2.31 -8.38 4.53
C ASN A 225 1.12 -7.45 4.28
N LEU A 226 -0.08 -8.02 4.07
CA LEU A 226 -1.31 -7.24 3.93
C LEU A 226 -1.60 -6.38 5.17
N ALA A 227 -1.48 -6.97 6.36
CA ALA A 227 -1.70 -6.26 7.61
C ALA A 227 -0.68 -5.13 7.83
N MET A 228 0.58 -5.29 7.41
CA MET A 228 1.60 -4.24 7.46
C MET A 228 1.28 -3.06 6.53
N SER A 229 0.80 -3.33 5.31
CA SER A 229 0.36 -2.28 4.39
C SER A 229 -0.84 -1.51 4.95
N LEU A 230 -1.82 -2.22 5.49
CA LEU A 230 -2.98 -1.62 6.18
C LEU A 230 -2.54 -0.81 7.41
N TYR A 231 -1.56 -1.31 8.16
CA TYR A 231 -1.01 -0.64 9.34
C TYR A 231 -0.42 0.73 8.99
N ARG A 232 0.33 0.85 7.88
CA ARG A 232 0.89 2.14 7.41
C ARG A 232 -0.16 3.16 6.97
N LEU A 233 -1.34 2.68 6.58
CA LEU A 233 -2.50 3.52 6.28
C LEU A 233 -3.38 3.77 7.51
N PHE A 234 -2.97 3.31 8.70
CA PHE A 234 -3.74 3.35 9.93
C PHE A 234 -5.09 2.61 9.86
N ARG A 235 -5.25 1.67 8.92
CA ARG A 235 -6.42 0.78 8.82
C ARG A 235 -6.30 -0.41 9.78
N HIS A 236 -5.94 -0.14 11.03
CA HIS A 236 -5.67 -1.18 12.03
C HIS A 236 -6.87 -2.09 12.33
N PRO A 237 -8.15 -1.61 12.33
CA PRO A 237 -9.27 -2.49 12.60
C PRO A 237 -9.40 -3.59 11.55
N GLU A 238 -9.12 -3.25 10.28
CA GLU A 238 -9.12 -4.22 9.20
C GLU A 238 -7.93 -5.18 9.28
N ALA A 239 -6.72 -4.64 9.50
CA ALA A 239 -5.53 -5.47 9.70
C ALA A 239 -5.75 -6.48 10.84
N CYS A 240 -6.32 -6.02 11.97
CA CYS A 240 -6.64 -6.86 13.11
C CYS A 240 -7.67 -7.95 12.76
N ARG A 241 -8.74 -7.62 12.04
CA ARG A 241 -9.72 -8.63 11.58
C ARG A 241 -9.09 -9.69 10.70
N ILE A 242 -8.21 -9.31 9.78
CA ILE A 242 -7.52 -10.25 8.88
C ILE A 242 -6.61 -11.18 9.69
N LEU A 243 -5.77 -10.63 10.58
CA LEU A 243 -4.87 -11.44 11.38
C LEU A 243 -5.62 -12.36 12.36
N LYS A 244 -6.69 -11.88 13.01
CA LYS A 244 -7.53 -12.70 13.88
C LYS A 244 -8.20 -13.84 13.09
N ALA A 245 -8.80 -13.55 11.94
CA ALA A 245 -9.38 -14.58 11.09
C ALA A 245 -8.33 -15.60 10.61
N THR A 246 -7.11 -15.16 10.30
CA THR A 246 -6.01 -16.05 9.91
C THR A 246 -5.61 -16.98 11.06
N PHE A 247 -5.57 -16.48 12.30
CA PHE A 247 -5.35 -17.29 13.50
C PHE A 247 -6.48 -18.28 13.76
N ASP A 248 -7.74 -17.84 13.63
CA ASP A 248 -8.90 -18.69 13.90
C ASP A 248 -9.03 -19.84 12.89
N LEU A 249 -8.52 -19.66 11.67
CA LEU A 249 -8.48 -20.67 10.60
C LEU A 249 -7.20 -21.51 10.60
N MET A 250 -6.27 -21.26 11.51
CA MET A 250 -4.97 -21.92 11.54
C MET A 250 -5.11 -23.39 11.99
N PRO A 251 -4.51 -24.35 11.28
CA PRO A 251 -4.56 -25.74 11.70
C PRO A 251 -3.66 -26.00 12.93
N PRO A 252 -4.00 -27.02 13.76
CA PRO A 252 -3.13 -27.45 14.85
C PRO A 252 -1.74 -27.84 14.34
N GLY A 253 -0.70 -27.42 15.05
CA GLY A 253 0.70 -27.65 14.72
C GLY A 253 1.38 -26.46 14.03
N LEU A 254 0.63 -25.51 13.50
CA LEU A 254 1.19 -24.30 12.87
C LEU A 254 1.43 -23.15 13.89
N GLU A 255 0.92 -23.28 15.12
CA GLU A 255 1.03 -22.24 16.17
C GLU A 255 2.48 -21.88 16.51
N SER A 256 3.39 -22.86 16.48
CA SER A 256 4.80 -22.66 16.79
C SER A 256 5.63 -22.24 15.59
N ALA A 257 5.03 -22.12 14.39
CA ALA A 257 5.76 -21.72 13.21
C ALA A 257 6.27 -20.28 13.36
N PRO A 258 7.48 -19.95 12.88
CA PRO A 258 8.04 -18.60 12.91
C PRO A 258 7.08 -17.52 12.36
N GLN A 259 6.31 -17.86 11.32
CA GLN A 259 5.34 -16.98 10.66
C GLN A 259 4.14 -16.71 11.58
N ALA A 260 3.65 -17.72 12.30
CA ALA A 260 2.56 -17.55 13.27
C ALA A 260 2.98 -16.62 14.41
N ILE A 261 4.21 -16.77 14.93
CA ILE A 261 4.77 -15.89 15.97
C ILE A 261 4.85 -14.44 15.45
N ARG A 262 5.30 -14.22 14.21
CA ARG A 262 5.33 -12.89 13.58
C ARG A 262 3.94 -12.26 13.46
N VAL A 263 2.94 -13.03 13.03
CA VAL A 263 1.54 -12.60 12.95
C VAL A 263 1.00 -12.26 14.34
N GLU A 264 1.35 -13.05 15.38
CA GLU A 264 0.95 -12.77 16.77
C GLU A 264 1.56 -11.45 17.26
N GLY A 265 2.83 -11.21 16.93
CA GLY A 265 3.50 -9.96 17.25
C GLY A 265 2.82 -8.74 16.66
N LEU A 266 2.54 -8.78 15.35
CA LEU A 266 1.87 -7.67 14.66
C LEU A 266 0.44 -7.47 15.19
N LEU A 267 -0.27 -8.55 15.48
CA LEU A 267 -1.57 -8.47 16.14
C LEU A 267 -1.47 -7.76 17.50
N GLY A 268 -0.44 -8.07 18.29
CA GLY A 268 -0.17 -7.38 19.56
C GLY A 268 0.11 -5.89 19.39
N VAL A 269 0.89 -5.50 18.37
CA VAL A 269 1.11 -4.09 18.01
C VAL A 269 -0.21 -3.38 17.68
N LEU A 270 -1.03 -4.00 16.83
CA LEU A 270 -2.33 -3.45 16.42
C LEU A 270 -3.27 -3.29 17.62
N GLU A 271 -3.32 -4.27 18.52
CA GLU A 271 -4.13 -4.21 19.74
C GLU A 271 -3.68 -3.04 20.65
N ILE A 272 -2.36 -2.84 20.84
CA ILE A 272 -1.83 -1.69 21.60
C ILE A 272 -2.25 -0.36 20.97
N ASP A 273 -2.08 -0.20 19.65
CA ASP A 273 -2.38 1.06 18.98
C ASP A 273 -3.89 1.34 18.91
N MET A 274 -4.74 0.31 18.86
CA MET A 274 -6.21 0.41 18.99
C MET A 274 -6.67 0.60 20.44
N GLY A 275 -5.77 0.47 21.41
CA GLY A 275 -6.01 0.73 22.82
C GLY A 275 -6.44 -0.49 23.66
N ASP A 276 -6.31 -1.70 23.14
CA ASP A 276 -6.33 -2.94 23.94
C ASP A 276 -4.90 -3.29 24.40
N VAL A 277 -4.35 -2.42 25.25
CA VAL A 277 -2.95 -2.50 25.67
C VAL A 277 -2.64 -3.77 26.46
N PRO A 278 -3.47 -4.24 27.42
CA PRO A 278 -3.18 -5.47 28.15
C PRO A 278 -3.09 -6.69 27.23
N GLN A 279 -4.03 -6.85 26.29
CA GLN A 279 -4.03 -7.98 25.37
C GLN A 279 -2.83 -7.92 24.43
N GLY A 280 -2.59 -6.75 23.82
CA GLY A 280 -1.49 -6.59 22.88
C GLY A 280 -0.11 -6.72 23.53
N PHE A 281 0.04 -6.26 24.77
CA PHE A 281 1.25 -6.46 25.56
C PHE A 281 1.52 -7.94 25.81
N ALA A 282 0.51 -8.71 26.22
CA ALA A 282 0.66 -10.14 26.47
C ALA A 282 1.06 -10.91 25.19
N ARG A 283 0.50 -10.56 24.03
CA ARG A 283 0.90 -11.12 22.73
C ARG A 283 2.34 -10.80 22.38
N LEU A 284 2.74 -9.54 22.51
CA LEU A 284 4.12 -9.14 22.23
C LEU A 284 5.12 -9.83 23.15
N GLN A 285 4.80 -10.00 24.44
CA GLN A 285 5.66 -10.73 25.37
C GLN A 285 5.84 -12.19 24.99
N ARG A 286 4.75 -12.89 24.64
CA ARG A 286 4.83 -14.27 24.16
C ARG A 286 5.70 -14.36 22.92
N ALA A 287 5.43 -13.52 21.94
CA ALA A 287 6.15 -13.58 20.68
C ALA A 287 7.65 -13.21 20.83
N ALA A 288 7.97 -12.27 21.73
CA ALA A 288 9.34 -11.95 22.11
C ALA A 288 10.06 -13.11 22.82
N ALA A 289 9.35 -13.97 23.56
CA ALA A 289 9.94 -15.13 24.21
C ALA A 289 10.42 -16.19 23.20
N PHE A 290 9.77 -16.31 22.04
CA PHE A 290 10.15 -17.27 21.01
C PHE A 290 11.20 -16.74 20.03
N GLN A 291 11.23 -15.42 19.76
CA GLN A 291 12.16 -14.81 18.79
C GLN A 291 12.80 -13.53 19.33
N PRO A 292 13.63 -13.59 20.39
CA PRO A 292 14.13 -12.40 21.06
C PRO A 292 14.83 -11.41 20.12
N GLU A 293 15.60 -11.90 19.14
CA GLU A 293 16.34 -11.05 18.21
C GLU A 293 15.45 -10.23 17.27
N LEU A 294 14.35 -10.83 16.76
CA LEU A 294 13.39 -10.13 15.91
C LEU A 294 12.65 -9.03 16.70
N TYR A 295 12.42 -9.26 17.99
CA TYR A 295 11.66 -8.35 18.84
C TYR A 295 12.49 -7.24 19.48
N LEU A 296 13.80 -7.44 19.66
CA LEU A 296 14.72 -6.40 20.17
C LEU A 296 14.89 -5.20 19.20
N GLY A 297 14.47 -5.33 17.94
CA GLY A 297 14.46 -4.26 16.95
C GLY A 297 13.19 -3.39 16.97
N HIS A 298 12.30 -3.62 15.99
CA HIS A 298 11.11 -2.78 15.75
C HIS A 298 10.05 -2.91 16.85
N SER A 299 9.78 -4.14 17.31
CA SER A 299 8.73 -4.44 18.30
C SER A 299 9.08 -3.97 19.72
N GLY A 300 10.36 -3.84 20.05
CA GLY A 300 10.83 -3.38 21.36
C GLY A 300 10.29 -1.99 21.75
N GLY A 301 10.09 -1.11 20.76
CA GLY A 301 9.46 0.18 21.01
C GLY A 301 7.98 0.06 21.42
N PHE A 302 7.24 -0.91 20.89
CA PHE A 302 5.86 -1.15 21.28
C PHE A 302 5.73 -1.81 22.65
N LEU A 303 6.67 -2.67 23.03
CA LEU A 303 6.77 -3.19 24.39
C LEU A 303 6.99 -2.06 25.40
N VAL A 304 7.96 -1.17 25.13
CA VAL A 304 8.19 0.01 25.98
C VAL A 304 6.95 0.91 26.04
N ARG A 305 6.32 1.17 24.89
CA ARG A 305 5.07 1.94 24.81
C ARG A 305 3.98 1.34 25.69
N ALA A 306 3.75 0.03 25.59
CA ALA A 306 2.74 -0.67 26.37
C ALA A 306 3.05 -0.64 27.87
N GLN A 307 4.30 -0.88 28.27
CA GLN A 307 4.73 -0.80 29.67
C GLN A 307 4.49 0.60 30.26
N LEU A 308 4.81 1.66 29.51
CA LEU A 308 4.55 3.05 29.92
C LEU A 308 3.05 3.33 30.03
N MET A 309 2.24 2.86 29.07
CA MET A 309 0.78 3.03 29.09
C MET A 309 0.09 2.33 30.25
N LEU A 310 0.53 1.11 30.55
CA LEU A 310 0.05 0.32 31.69
C LEU A 310 0.58 0.83 33.03
N GLY A 311 1.56 1.74 33.04
CA GLY A 311 2.21 2.22 34.26
C GLY A 311 3.13 1.19 34.92
N LEU A 312 3.62 0.22 34.15
CA LEU A 312 4.53 -0.84 34.62
C LEU A 312 6.00 -0.37 34.69
N THR A 313 6.33 0.75 34.06
CA THR A 313 7.68 1.31 34.04
C THR A 313 7.64 2.84 34.01
N THR A 314 8.73 3.48 34.43
CA THR A 314 8.92 4.92 34.25
C THR A 314 9.64 5.21 32.94
N LEU A 315 9.64 6.48 32.51
CA LEU A 315 10.36 6.87 31.30
C LEU A 315 11.87 6.61 31.45
N GLU A 316 12.44 6.93 32.60
CA GLU A 316 13.86 6.76 32.89
C GLU A 316 14.26 5.28 32.91
N ALA A 317 13.43 4.42 33.49
CA ALA A 317 13.64 2.98 33.44
C ALA A 317 13.53 2.47 32.00
N ALA A 318 12.51 2.90 31.25
CA ALA A 318 12.34 2.55 29.84
C ALA A 318 13.53 2.92 28.95
N MET A 319 14.20 4.04 29.22
CA MET A 319 15.42 4.43 28.50
C MET A 319 16.58 3.45 28.72
N SER A 320 16.59 2.76 29.87
CA SER A 320 17.59 1.75 30.22
C SER A 320 17.18 0.32 29.83
N LEU A 321 15.95 0.09 29.35
CA LEU A 321 15.46 -1.23 28.99
C LEU A 321 15.83 -1.62 27.55
N GLY A 322 16.38 -2.83 27.41
CA GLY A 322 16.61 -3.50 26.13
C GLY A 322 17.66 -2.83 25.24
N THR A 323 17.83 -3.39 24.04
CA THR A 323 18.75 -2.88 23.03
C THR A 323 18.22 -1.56 22.43
N PRO A 324 19.06 -0.52 22.26
CA PRO A 324 18.65 0.70 21.59
C PRO A 324 18.19 0.47 20.15
N SER A 325 17.02 1.02 19.81
CA SER A 325 16.46 1.00 18.45
C SER A 325 15.74 2.30 18.13
N LEU A 326 15.65 2.64 16.84
CA LEU A 326 14.91 3.81 16.37
C LEU A 326 13.45 3.78 16.82
N SER A 327 12.81 2.61 16.76
CA SER A 327 11.42 2.41 17.22
C SER A 327 11.28 2.74 18.70
N ARG A 328 12.16 2.19 19.55
CA ARG A 328 12.18 2.45 21.00
C ARG A 328 12.36 3.93 21.30
N ASN A 329 13.40 4.53 20.73
CA ASN A 329 13.73 5.93 20.96
C ASN A 329 12.60 6.86 20.47
N THR A 330 11.92 6.51 19.37
CA THR A 330 10.73 7.25 18.92
C THR A 330 9.62 7.24 19.96
N ARG A 331 9.30 6.09 20.56
CA ARG A 331 8.25 5.99 21.60
C ARG A 331 8.65 6.70 22.90
N ILE A 332 9.91 6.65 23.29
CA ILE A 332 10.46 7.40 24.44
C ILE A 332 10.31 8.91 24.21
N VAL A 333 10.71 9.41 23.03
CA VAL A 333 10.58 10.83 22.65
C VAL A 333 9.12 11.27 22.66
N GLN A 334 8.22 10.44 22.10
CA GLN A 334 6.77 10.70 22.13
C GLN A 334 6.23 10.80 23.55
N TRP A 335 6.65 9.90 24.44
CA TRP A 335 6.21 9.88 25.83
C TRP A 335 6.74 11.09 26.62
N ALA A 336 8.02 11.44 26.45
CA ALA A 336 8.61 12.62 27.08
C ALA A 336 7.87 13.90 26.70
N ALA A 337 7.55 14.06 25.41
CA ALA A 337 6.77 15.18 24.90
C ALA A 337 5.33 15.21 25.44
N TRP A 338 4.76 14.04 25.77
CA TRP A 338 3.45 13.97 26.41
C TRP A 338 3.50 14.35 27.90
N LEU A 339 4.60 14.07 28.61
CA LEU A 339 4.75 14.45 30.02
C LEU A 339 4.96 15.96 30.21
N GLU A 340 5.62 16.63 29.26
CA GLU A 340 6.00 18.06 29.36
C GLU A 340 6.93 18.37 30.55
N ASP A 341 7.71 17.39 31.00
CA ASP A 341 8.76 17.61 31.99
C ASP A 341 10.05 18.09 31.29
N PRO A 342 10.55 19.31 31.60
CA PRO A 342 11.72 19.85 30.91
C PRO A 342 13.03 19.08 31.20
N ALA A 343 13.19 18.47 32.38
CA ALA A 343 14.37 17.68 32.70
C ALA A 343 14.40 16.38 31.88
N LEU A 344 13.25 15.69 31.78
CA LEU A 344 13.10 14.49 30.96
C LEU A 344 13.25 14.81 29.47
N LEU A 345 12.64 15.91 28.99
CA LEU A 345 12.78 16.35 27.61
C LEU A 345 14.24 16.62 27.23
N LYS A 346 14.99 17.35 28.05
CA LYS A 346 16.43 17.57 27.84
C LYS A 346 17.19 16.27 27.72
N ARG A 347 16.96 15.35 28.66
CA ARG A 347 17.64 14.06 28.70
C ARG A 347 17.34 13.23 27.45
N VAL A 348 16.07 13.12 27.07
CA VAL A 348 15.63 12.34 25.92
C VAL A 348 16.10 12.95 24.60
N ILE A 349 16.10 14.29 24.45
CA ILE A 349 16.68 14.92 23.26
C ILE A 349 18.16 14.56 23.12
N ARG A 350 18.92 14.57 24.21
CA ARG A 350 20.35 14.22 24.20
C ARG A 350 20.60 12.74 23.90
N GLU A 351 19.80 11.84 24.45
CA GLU A 351 20.04 10.38 24.42
C GLU A 351 19.28 9.64 23.30
N CYS A 352 18.30 10.26 22.67
CA CYS A 352 17.43 9.59 21.68
C CYS A 352 17.35 10.30 20.33
N ILE A 353 17.83 11.54 20.20
CA ILE A 353 17.86 12.29 18.94
C ILE A 353 19.32 12.54 18.54
N GLY A 354 19.66 12.31 17.28
CA GLY A 354 21.02 12.52 16.77
C GLY A 354 21.32 11.70 15.52
N THR A 355 22.61 11.41 15.30
CA THR A 355 23.12 10.76 14.07
C THR A 355 23.38 9.26 14.21
N ALA A 356 23.29 8.70 15.42
CA ALA A 356 23.50 7.27 15.63
C ALA A 356 22.36 6.45 14.97
N PRO A 357 22.63 5.21 14.49
CA PRO A 357 21.63 4.42 13.74
C PRO A 357 20.32 4.16 14.49
N HIS A 358 20.35 4.13 15.82
CA HIS A 358 19.20 3.91 16.69
C HIS A 358 18.56 5.23 17.18
N HIS A 359 19.14 6.38 16.88
CA HIS A 359 18.57 7.68 17.22
C HIS A 359 17.51 8.10 16.21
N MET A 360 16.52 8.86 16.68
CA MET A 360 15.65 9.63 15.80
C MET A 360 16.50 10.69 15.08
N PRO A 361 16.44 10.76 13.73
CA PRO A 361 17.19 11.76 12.98
C PRO A 361 16.78 13.19 13.37
N GLU A 362 17.74 14.10 13.38
CA GLU A 362 17.47 15.51 13.70
C GLU A 362 16.57 16.21 12.68
N SER A 363 16.62 15.75 11.42
CA SER A 363 15.78 16.21 10.32
C SER A 363 14.33 15.74 10.43
N PHE A 364 14.04 14.81 11.34
CA PHE A 364 12.68 14.31 11.52
C PHE A 364 11.80 15.41 12.12
N VAL A 365 10.64 15.67 11.52
CA VAL A 365 9.72 16.76 11.91
C VAL A 365 9.39 16.73 13.41
N TYR A 366 9.25 15.52 13.97
CA TYR A 366 8.96 15.34 15.40
C TYR A 366 10.13 15.74 16.31
N ALA A 367 11.39 15.62 15.87
CA ALA A 367 12.56 16.08 16.62
C ALA A 367 12.54 17.62 16.76
N GLY A 368 12.19 18.33 15.68
CA GLY A 368 11.98 19.77 15.70
C GLY A 368 10.86 20.19 16.66
N TYR A 369 9.73 19.49 16.62
CA TYR A 369 8.59 19.71 17.53
C TYR A 369 9.00 19.60 19.00
N VAL A 370 9.70 18.53 19.37
CA VAL A 370 10.11 18.26 20.77
C VAL A 370 11.08 19.33 21.28
N ARG A 371 11.98 19.82 20.42
CA ARG A 371 12.90 20.92 20.75
C ARG A 371 12.17 22.25 20.93
N ALA A 372 11.21 22.57 20.05
CA ALA A 372 10.39 23.76 20.19
C ALA A 372 9.54 23.73 21.48
N LEU A 373 9.00 22.54 21.81
CA LEU A 373 8.26 22.31 23.05
C LEU A 373 9.14 22.55 24.28
N LEU A 374 10.34 21.99 24.33
CA LEU A 374 11.28 22.21 25.43
C LEU A 374 11.60 23.70 25.58
N GLN A 375 12.01 24.37 24.49
CA GLN A 375 12.36 25.80 24.54
C GLN A 375 11.20 26.66 25.05
N ALA A 376 9.97 26.38 24.63
CA ALA A 376 8.80 27.12 25.12
C ALA A 376 8.54 26.88 26.62
N ILE A 377 8.68 25.64 27.11
CA ILE A 377 8.55 25.32 28.53
C ILE A 377 9.64 26.04 29.36
N GLU A 378 10.83 26.21 28.79
CA GLU A 378 11.96 26.92 29.43
C GLU A 378 11.90 28.45 29.32
N GLY A 379 10.79 29.01 28.83
CA GLY A 379 10.57 30.46 28.78
C GLY A 379 10.98 31.13 27.47
N ASN A 380 11.24 30.36 26.41
CA ASN A 380 11.40 30.88 25.04
C ASN A 380 10.15 30.55 24.18
N PRO A 381 9.05 31.31 24.31
CA PRO A 381 7.80 31.05 23.58
C PRO A 381 7.92 31.24 22.07
N ASP A 382 8.90 32.01 21.59
CA ASP A 382 9.08 32.29 20.16
C ASP A 382 9.48 31.05 19.37
N ALA A 383 10.16 30.09 20.00
CA ALA A 383 10.48 28.80 19.38
C ALA A 383 9.21 28.02 18.99
N ALA A 384 8.23 27.96 19.88
CA ALA A 384 6.93 27.33 19.63
C ALA A 384 6.12 28.10 18.58
N ARG A 385 6.11 29.44 18.64
CA ARG A 385 5.42 30.27 17.63
C ARG A 385 6.01 30.08 16.24
N LYS A 386 7.34 30.12 16.13
CA LYS A 386 8.06 29.88 14.87
C LYS A 386 7.71 28.53 14.26
N TYR A 387 7.75 27.45 15.04
CA TYR A 387 7.40 26.11 14.56
C TYR A 387 5.97 26.03 14.01
N VAL A 388 5.01 26.70 14.66
CA VAL A 388 3.61 26.75 14.21
C VAL A 388 3.44 27.64 12.97
N ASP A 389 4.08 28.81 12.95
CA ASP A 389 3.94 29.80 11.89
C ASP A 389 4.63 29.38 10.58
N GLU A 390 5.74 28.64 10.68
CA GLU A 390 6.42 28.00 9.52
C GLU A 390 5.68 26.75 9.03
N ASP A 391 4.62 26.34 9.73
CA ASP A 391 3.85 25.11 9.48
C ASP A 391 4.75 23.86 9.32
N THR A 392 5.82 23.79 10.11
CA THR A 392 6.84 22.72 10.01
C THR A 392 6.23 21.32 10.19
N GLY A 393 5.09 21.22 10.87
CA GLY A 393 4.36 19.96 11.06
C GLY A 393 3.71 19.41 9.78
N SER A 394 3.36 20.27 8.82
CA SER A 394 2.73 19.88 7.55
C SER A 394 3.75 19.57 6.46
N THR A 395 4.95 20.17 6.53
CA THR A 395 6.04 19.90 5.59
C THR A 395 6.51 18.45 5.68
N GLY A 396 6.19 17.66 4.66
CA GLY A 396 6.57 16.24 4.56
C GLY A 396 5.52 15.24 5.08
N ALA A 397 4.39 15.71 5.61
CA ALA A 397 3.27 14.85 5.95
C ALA A 397 2.27 14.77 4.80
N ASP A 398 1.71 13.59 4.56
CA ASP A 398 0.56 13.44 3.68
C ASP A 398 -0.67 14.01 4.40
N VAL A 399 -0.83 15.34 4.31
CA VAL A 399 -1.90 16.11 4.94
C VAL A 399 -3.29 15.73 4.42
N SER A 400 -3.38 14.91 3.37
CA SER A 400 -4.66 14.33 2.95
C SER A 400 -5.18 13.29 3.96
N ARG A 401 -4.30 12.68 4.76
CA ARG A 401 -4.67 11.63 5.72
C ARG A 401 -5.46 12.21 6.90
N PRO A 402 -6.65 11.66 7.22
CA PRO A 402 -7.48 12.18 8.32
C PRO A 402 -6.78 12.28 9.67
N ILE A 403 -5.94 11.28 10.01
CA ILE A 403 -5.22 11.25 11.29
C ILE A 403 -4.16 12.36 11.37
N VAL A 404 -3.48 12.67 10.25
CA VAL A 404 -2.49 13.75 10.20
C VAL A 404 -3.18 15.10 10.37
N ARG A 405 -4.33 15.30 9.71
CA ARG A 405 -5.19 16.50 9.84
C ARG A 405 -5.67 16.72 11.28
N PHE A 406 -5.84 15.66 12.06
CA PHE A 406 -6.12 15.74 13.49
C PHE A 406 -4.86 16.03 14.34
N ALA A 407 -3.79 15.26 14.12
CA ALA A 407 -2.61 15.26 14.99
C ALA A 407 -1.80 16.57 14.94
N ILE A 408 -1.75 17.23 13.78
CA ILE A 408 -1.02 18.51 13.61
C ILE A 408 -1.67 19.61 14.48
N PRO A 409 -2.97 19.94 14.35
CA PRO A 409 -3.62 20.91 15.23
C PRO A 409 -3.57 20.53 16.70
N ALA A 410 -3.66 19.24 17.06
CA ALA A 410 -3.50 18.81 18.45
C ALA A 410 -2.11 19.14 19.02
N SER A 411 -1.06 19.02 18.19
CA SER A 411 0.32 19.34 18.55
C SER A 411 0.56 20.86 18.59
N TYR A 412 0.03 21.62 17.62
CA TYR A 412 0.07 23.09 17.61
C TYR A 412 -0.69 23.70 18.79
N CYS A 413 -1.81 23.09 19.19
CA CYS A 413 -2.52 23.45 20.41
C CYS A 413 -1.62 23.33 21.65
N ARG A 414 -0.80 22.27 21.73
CA ARG A 414 0.14 22.10 22.85
C ARG A 414 1.20 23.21 22.84
N LEU A 415 1.85 23.43 21.69
CA LEU A 415 2.87 24.48 21.54
C LEU A 415 2.34 25.87 21.89
N ALA A 416 1.18 26.24 21.35
CA ALA A 416 0.54 27.52 21.65
C ALA A 416 0.20 27.65 23.15
N ARG A 417 -0.27 26.56 23.78
CA ARG A 417 -0.57 26.54 25.22
C ARG A 417 0.69 26.79 26.06
N VAL A 418 1.77 26.06 25.82
CA VAL A 418 3.01 26.21 26.60
C VAL A 418 3.67 27.57 26.35
N ALA A 419 3.48 28.16 25.17
CA ALA A 419 3.93 29.51 24.84
C ALA A 419 3.06 30.64 25.44
N GLY A 420 2.01 30.29 26.20
CA GLY A 420 1.09 31.25 26.81
C GLY A 420 0.09 31.89 25.84
N ASP A 421 0.04 31.46 24.58
CA ASP A 421 -0.91 31.96 23.58
C ASP A 421 -2.24 31.21 23.67
N ARG A 422 -3.05 31.61 24.65
CA ARG A 422 -4.36 30.99 24.92
C ARG A 422 -5.31 31.08 23.71
N GLN A 423 -5.28 32.18 22.96
CA GLN A 423 -6.20 32.39 21.84
C GLN A 423 -5.88 31.42 20.69
N ARG A 424 -4.62 31.31 20.29
CA ARG A 424 -4.20 30.33 19.27
C ARG A 424 -4.41 28.90 19.77
N ALA A 425 -4.11 28.61 21.03
CA ALA A 425 -4.33 27.28 21.61
C ALA A 425 -5.81 26.86 21.51
N LEU A 426 -6.76 27.73 21.86
CA LEU A 426 -8.19 27.44 21.74
C LEU A 426 -8.64 27.30 20.28
N LYS A 427 -8.05 28.05 19.34
CA LYS A 427 -8.30 27.88 17.90
C LYS A 427 -7.91 26.46 17.45
N PHE A 428 -6.67 26.07 17.71
CA PHE A 428 -6.17 24.73 17.34
C PHE A 428 -6.88 23.60 18.07
N LEU A 429 -7.31 23.81 19.31
CA LEU A 429 -8.11 22.83 20.05
C LEU A 429 -9.44 22.54 19.34
N LYS A 430 -10.16 23.57 18.91
CA LYS A 430 -11.42 23.42 18.16
C LYS A 430 -11.21 22.80 16.79
N GLU A 431 -10.11 23.15 16.14
CA GLU A 431 -9.73 22.58 14.84
C GLU A 431 -9.41 21.09 14.94
N ALA A 432 -8.59 20.69 15.93
CA ALA A 432 -8.33 19.30 16.24
C ALA A 432 -9.63 18.56 16.58
N ASP A 433 -10.49 19.13 17.43
CA ASP A 433 -11.76 18.51 17.79
C ASP A 433 -12.66 18.29 16.56
N ARG A 434 -12.72 19.25 15.64
CA ARG A 434 -13.46 19.06 14.38
C ARG A 434 -12.89 17.90 13.56
N HIS A 435 -11.58 17.88 13.33
CA HIS A 435 -10.94 16.81 12.56
C HIS A 435 -11.07 15.44 13.21
N LEU A 436 -11.08 15.37 14.54
CA LEU A 436 -11.33 14.13 15.28
C LEU A 436 -12.65 13.46 14.88
N HIS A 437 -13.71 14.24 14.66
CA HIS A 437 -15.01 13.70 14.22
C HIS A 437 -15.09 13.44 12.71
N GLU A 438 -14.12 13.94 11.94
CA GLU A 438 -13.99 13.66 10.51
C GLU A 438 -13.21 12.36 10.23
N ILE A 439 -12.57 11.75 11.24
CA ILE A 439 -11.82 10.50 11.08
C ILE A 439 -12.81 9.36 10.79
N PRO A 440 -12.71 8.70 9.63
CA PRO A 440 -13.59 7.57 9.32
C PRO A 440 -13.33 6.38 10.26
N PRO A 441 -14.34 5.57 10.59
CA PRO A 441 -14.24 4.48 11.56
C PRO A 441 -13.28 3.36 11.15
N GLU A 442 -12.92 3.25 9.87
CA GLU A 442 -11.92 2.31 9.37
C GLU A 442 -10.48 2.69 9.72
N TYR A 443 -10.24 3.92 10.20
CA TYR A 443 -8.94 4.40 10.65
C TYR A 443 -8.82 4.35 12.17
N THR A 444 -7.69 3.88 12.65
CA THR A 444 -7.37 3.94 14.08
C THR A 444 -6.71 5.25 14.43
N LEU A 445 -7.33 5.95 15.37
CA LEU A 445 -6.71 7.08 16.01
C LEU A 445 -5.70 6.60 17.07
N ASP A 446 -4.46 7.04 16.93
CA ASP A 446 -3.42 6.78 17.93
C ASP A 446 -3.85 7.33 19.30
N VAL A 447 -3.87 6.45 20.32
CA VAL A 447 -4.33 6.80 21.66
C VAL A 447 -3.53 7.93 22.32
N MET A 448 -2.24 8.10 21.98
CA MET A 448 -1.43 9.20 22.51
C MET A 448 -1.74 10.52 21.82
N ALA A 449 -2.10 10.49 20.54
CA ALA A 449 -2.61 11.66 19.84
C ALA A 449 -3.96 12.11 20.45
N ALA A 450 -4.88 11.17 20.70
CA ALA A 450 -6.13 11.43 21.39
C ALA A 450 -5.91 12.00 22.81
N ALA A 451 -5.05 11.33 23.60
CA ALA A 451 -4.70 11.77 24.95
C ALA A 451 -4.04 13.16 24.95
N THR A 452 -3.24 13.48 23.94
CA THR A 452 -2.65 14.82 23.76
C THR A 452 -3.74 15.89 23.57
N HIS A 453 -4.69 15.64 22.66
CA HIS A 453 -5.82 16.54 22.44
C HIS A 453 -6.65 16.75 23.71
N TYR A 454 -7.05 15.66 24.36
CA TYR A 454 -7.90 15.73 25.55
C TYR A 454 -7.17 16.30 26.78
N ARG A 455 -5.86 16.08 26.93
CA ARG A 455 -5.05 16.77 27.95
C ARG A 455 -5.03 18.28 27.71
N ASN A 456 -4.85 18.72 26.46
CA ASN A 456 -4.94 20.14 26.13
C ASN A 456 -6.31 20.73 26.46
N ALA A 457 -7.41 19.99 26.21
CA ALA A 457 -8.75 20.42 26.59
C ALA A 457 -8.89 20.62 28.11
N LEU A 458 -8.44 19.65 28.93
CA LEU A 458 -8.51 19.75 30.38
C LEU A 458 -7.69 20.92 30.94
N LEU A 459 -6.53 21.20 30.35
CA LEU A 459 -5.64 22.28 30.80
C LEU A 459 -6.08 23.68 30.31
N LEU A 460 -6.75 23.78 29.16
CA LEU A 460 -7.19 25.06 28.60
C LEU A 460 -8.57 25.49 29.09
N ILE A 461 -9.51 24.56 29.23
CA ILE A 461 -10.92 24.84 29.49
C ILE A 461 -11.17 24.70 30.99
N SER A 462 -11.45 25.79 31.70
CA SER A 462 -11.83 25.72 33.12
C SER A 462 -13.23 25.11 33.29
N GLU A 463 -13.53 24.58 34.47
CA GLU A 463 -14.85 24.01 34.80
C GLU A 463 -15.98 25.03 34.64
N ASN A 464 -15.69 26.30 34.92
CA ASN A 464 -16.62 27.41 34.81
C ASN A 464 -16.68 28.03 33.42
N THR A 465 -16.09 27.40 32.39
CA THR A 465 -16.06 27.98 31.03
C THR A 465 -17.48 28.10 30.47
N ARG A 466 -17.90 29.33 30.20
CA ARG A 466 -19.16 29.62 29.51
C ARG A 466 -19.05 29.25 28.02
N GLY A 467 -19.96 28.42 27.53
CA GLY A 467 -20.04 28.04 26.11
C GLY A 467 -20.25 26.55 25.92
N ALA A 468 -21.40 26.19 25.33
CA ALA A 468 -21.81 24.80 25.18
C ALA A 468 -20.80 23.93 24.41
N SER A 469 -20.09 24.49 23.43
CA SER A 469 -19.12 23.71 22.64
C SER A 469 -17.86 23.36 23.44
N LEU A 470 -17.29 24.31 24.20
CA LEU A 470 -16.08 24.07 25.01
C LEU A 470 -16.39 23.15 26.20
N ALA A 471 -17.54 23.33 26.84
CA ALA A 471 -18.01 22.42 27.89
C ALA A 471 -18.12 20.98 27.39
N LYS A 472 -18.66 20.77 26.17
CA LYS A 472 -18.73 19.44 25.53
C LYS A 472 -17.36 18.83 25.27
N ILE A 473 -16.37 19.61 24.82
CA ILE A 473 -15.00 19.10 24.59
C ILE A 473 -14.38 18.67 25.91
N ARG A 474 -14.50 19.49 26.98
CA ARG A 474 -13.98 19.14 28.31
C ARG A 474 -14.65 17.87 28.87
N ALA A 475 -15.97 17.74 28.75
CA ALA A 475 -16.69 16.55 29.19
C ALA A 475 -16.22 15.27 28.47
N ARG A 476 -16.02 15.35 27.14
CA ARG A 476 -15.44 14.24 26.37
C ARG A 476 -14.01 13.90 26.78
N ALA A 477 -13.20 14.91 27.13
CA ALA A 477 -11.86 14.68 27.67
C ALA A 477 -11.89 13.91 29.00
N GLN A 478 -12.76 14.32 29.94
CA GLN A 478 -12.94 13.59 31.21
C GLN A 478 -13.45 12.16 30.99
N GLN A 479 -14.37 11.97 30.04
CA GLN A 479 -14.88 10.65 29.69
C GLN A 479 -13.76 9.78 29.09
N PHE A 480 -12.98 10.30 28.14
CA PHE A 480 -11.87 9.59 27.52
C PHE A 480 -10.88 9.04 28.55
N PHE A 481 -10.42 9.88 29.50
CA PHE A 481 -9.46 9.43 30.51
C PHE A 481 -10.07 8.42 31.50
N ARG A 482 -11.35 8.57 31.87
CA ARG A 482 -12.06 7.59 32.72
C ARG A 482 -12.19 6.23 32.03
N GLU A 483 -12.65 6.23 30.78
CA GLU A 483 -12.81 4.99 30.00
C GLU A 483 -11.46 4.33 29.71
N SER A 484 -10.44 5.11 29.39
CA SER A 484 -9.10 4.57 29.15
C SER A 484 -8.49 4.01 30.43
N ALA A 485 -8.61 4.70 31.57
CA ALA A 485 -8.18 4.15 32.85
C ALA A 485 -8.89 2.82 33.18
N ALA A 486 -10.21 2.72 32.94
CA ALA A 486 -10.97 1.49 33.12
C ALA A 486 -10.51 0.34 32.21
N LYS A 487 -9.94 0.66 31.03
CA LYS A 487 -9.30 -0.31 30.12
C LYS A 487 -7.86 -0.69 30.51
N GLY A 488 -7.37 -0.21 31.65
CA GLY A 488 -6.05 -0.57 32.18
C GLY A 488 -4.92 0.40 31.82
N PHE A 489 -5.21 1.59 31.27
CA PHE A 489 -4.19 2.61 31.03
C PHE A 489 -3.78 3.29 32.35
N GLY A 490 -2.91 2.63 33.13
CA GLY A 490 -2.44 3.10 34.43
C GLY A 490 -1.87 4.53 34.40
N CYS A 491 -1.21 4.92 33.30
CA CYS A 491 -0.66 6.27 33.13
C CYS A 491 -1.72 7.40 33.14
N PHE A 492 -2.99 7.08 32.91
CA PHE A 492 -4.09 8.04 32.87
C PHE A 492 -4.82 8.21 34.20
N MET A 493 -4.52 7.38 35.21
CA MET A 493 -5.17 7.44 36.52
C MET A 493 -5.07 8.83 37.18
N GLN A 494 -3.96 9.53 37.01
CA GLN A 494 -3.77 10.90 37.53
C GLN A 494 -4.80 11.90 36.98
N TYR A 495 -5.28 11.71 35.74
CA TYR A 495 -6.27 12.61 35.14
C TYR A 495 -7.68 12.31 35.65
N VAL A 496 -7.95 11.06 36.00
CA VAL A 496 -9.20 10.66 36.65
C VAL A 496 -9.26 11.29 38.05
N THR A 497 -8.21 11.13 38.86
CA THR A 497 -8.21 11.63 40.25
C THR A 497 -8.20 13.16 40.33
N SER A 498 -7.42 13.83 39.48
CA SER A 498 -7.27 15.30 39.51
C SER A 498 -8.47 16.06 38.94
N HIS A 499 -9.40 15.38 38.26
CA HIS A 499 -10.55 16.01 37.58
C HIS A 499 -11.88 15.29 37.88
N ALA A 500 -11.97 14.57 39.01
CA ALA A 500 -13.16 13.84 39.45
C ALA A 500 -14.26 14.71 40.09
N ALA A 501 -14.14 16.05 40.04
CA ALA A 501 -15.06 16.98 40.67
C ALA A 501 -16.31 17.27 39.81
#